data_AF-K2F2J0-F1
#
_entry.id   AF-K2F2J0-F1
#
_cell.length_a   1.000
_cell.length_b   1.000
_cell.length_c   1.000
_cell.angle_alpha   90.00
_cell.angle_beta   90.00
_cell.angle_gamma   90.00
#
_symmetry.space_group_name_H-M   'P 1'
#
loop_
_entity.id
_entity.type
_entity.pdbx_description
1 polymer ?
#
loop_
_entity_poly.entity_id
_entity_poly.type
_entity_poly.pdbx_seq_one_letter_code
_entity_poly.pdbx_strand_id
1 'polypeptide(L)'
;MKTSSILGLNSRGSLFTGKYNSRSAKKIADSKIQTDRVLRLAGVAHPKIYKKFKNVSDVFDFEWSTLPDAFALKPSRGLGGDGIVVVKKRTGDNEWVTASKQKITTEDLKMQCLDILEGAFSMGNEPDTAFIQEYVGRHLSFRKLAFRGTPDIRVIVFNKIPVMAMLRLPTKESGGRANLHQGALGLGVDISTGITTKAIQHNKEIIFKPETTKKLRGIKIPFWNTILKTAVEGQIASGLGYAGVDIVLHPEKGPQIIELNAQPGLSIQLANMEGLKRRLDRVDEINVIDAEHGVKIAKALFASKFVTRVKNADSDTRTIKAIEEIKIIDSNGKSIKHLAKIDTGAWSSTIDINLAKKLGLLRKNKVLMTRKKLSSLGEEERPVIALSFWLAGRKIVTRATVSDRKLLRYQVLIGRIDLQGFLISPTIEKENLVKAKW
;
A
#
# COMPACT_ATOMS: atom_id res chain seq x y z
N MET A 1 -3.90 -19.03 3.61
CA MET A 1 -3.95 -18.34 2.30
C MET A 1 -4.53 -19.28 1.26
N LYS A 2 -5.31 -18.78 0.29
CA LYS A 2 -5.66 -19.60 -0.89
C LYS A 2 -4.47 -19.59 -1.86
N THR A 3 -4.06 -20.74 -2.37
CA THR A 3 -2.91 -20.85 -3.28
C THR A 3 -3.04 -19.94 -4.50
N SER A 4 -4.25 -19.84 -5.07
CA SER A 4 -4.56 -18.95 -6.22
C SER A 4 -4.38 -17.45 -5.95
N SER A 5 -4.28 -17.05 -4.68
CA SER A 5 -4.03 -15.64 -4.29
C SER A 5 -2.55 -15.33 -4.10
N ILE A 6 -1.69 -16.34 -4.02
CA ILE A 6 -0.25 -16.19 -3.80
C ILE A 6 0.43 -15.84 -5.12
N LEU A 7 1.28 -14.82 -5.09
CA LEU A 7 2.14 -14.49 -6.22
C LEU A 7 3.41 -15.34 -6.12
N GLY A 8 3.76 -16.05 -7.21
CA GLY A 8 5.05 -16.74 -7.36
C GLY A 8 6.11 -15.86 -8.03
N LEU A 9 7.38 -16.24 -7.93
CA LEU A 9 8.51 -15.47 -8.50
C LEU A 9 8.39 -15.30 -10.03
N ASN A 10 8.05 -16.39 -10.74
CA ASN A 10 7.87 -16.35 -12.20
C ASN A 10 6.68 -15.47 -12.60
N SER A 11 5.54 -15.59 -11.91
CA SER A 11 4.37 -14.75 -12.15
C SER A 11 4.63 -13.28 -11.83
N ARG A 12 5.39 -12.96 -10.77
CA ARG A 12 5.84 -11.59 -10.48
C ARG A 12 6.65 -11.04 -11.65
N GLY A 13 7.61 -11.82 -12.14
CA GLY A 13 8.48 -11.45 -13.26
C GLY A 13 7.69 -11.17 -14.53
N SER A 14 6.87 -12.12 -14.97
CA SER A 14 6.12 -12.03 -16.22
C SER A 14 4.97 -11.01 -16.16
N LEU A 15 4.11 -11.11 -15.14
CA LEU A 15 2.85 -10.35 -15.11
C LEU A 15 3.02 -8.92 -14.63
N PHE A 16 4.01 -8.64 -13.77
CA PHE A 16 4.15 -7.34 -13.11
C PHE A 16 5.46 -6.63 -13.46
N THR A 17 6.61 -7.18 -13.06
CA THR A 17 7.90 -6.50 -13.32
C THR A 17 8.20 -6.37 -14.82
N GLY A 18 7.87 -7.37 -15.64
CA GLY A 18 8.09 -7.34 -17.08
C GLY A 18 7.17 -6.34 -17.77
N LYS A 19 5.89 -6.39 -17.43
CA LYS A 19 4.83 -5.58 -18.05
C LYS A 19 4.83 -4.11 -17.62
N TYR A 20 5.09 -3.80 -16.36
CA TYR A 20 4.88 -2.45 -15.81
C TYR A 20 6.17 -1.67 -15.49
N ASN A 21 7.34 -2.30 -15.55
CA ASN A 21 8.61 -1.61 -15.31
C ASN A 21 9.43 -1.56 -16.61
N SER A 22 9.58 -0.36 -17.16
CA SER A 22 10.47 -0.11 -18.30
C SER A 22 11.94 -0.41 -17.97
N ARG A 23 12.77 -0.58 -19.00
CA ARG A 23 14.22 -0.79 -18.80
C ARG A 23 14.87 0.41 -18.10
N SER A 24 14.44 1.63 -18.40
CA SER A 24 14.97 2.85 -17.76
C SER A 24 14.60 2.92 -16.27
N ALA A 25 13.35 2.62 -15.92
CA ALA A 25 12.90 2.60 -14.53
C ALA A 25 13.64 1.53 -13.69
N LYS A 26 13.92 0.36 -14.29
CA LYS A 26 14.74 -0.69 -13.65
C LYS A 26 16.16 -0.18 -13.36
N LYS A 27 16.83 0.42 -14.36
CA LYS A 27 18.17 1.00 -14.19
C LYS A 27 18.26 2.03 -13.06
N ILE A 28 17.21 2.85 -12.91
CA ILE A 28 17.11 3.83 -11.81
C ILE A 28 17.10 3.12 -10.45
N ALA A 29 16.31 2.05 -10.31
CA ALA A 29 16.21 1.27 -9.08
C ALA A 29 17.50 0.50 -8.77
N ASP A 30 18.20 0.00 -9.79
CA ASP A 30 19.44 -0.77 -9.64
C ASP A 30 20.62 0.10 -9.15
N SER A 31 20.53 1.44 -9.25
CA SER A 31 21.56 2.37 -8.79
C SER A 31 21.04 3.29 -7.68
N LYS A 32 21.61 3.16 -6.48
CA LYS A 32 21.33 4.06 -5.35
C LYS A 32 21.59 5.53 -5.67
N ILE A 33 22.57 5.82 -6.53
CA ILE A 33 22.90 7.17 -7.01
C ILE A 33 21.85 7.71 -8.00
N GLN A 34 21.31 6.87 -8.89
CA GLN A 34 20.23 7.28 -9.79
C GLN A 34 18.91 7.45 -9.03
N THR A 35 18.64 6.56 -8.07
CA THR A 35 17.52 6.68 -7.14
C THR A 35 17.58 8.01 -6.36
N ASP A 36 18.73 8.34 -5.76
CA ASP A 36 18.99 9.64 -5.11
C ASP A 36 18.63 10.81 -6.04
N ARG A 37 19.11 10.78 -7.30
CA ARG A 37 18.83 11.84 -8.27
C ARG A 37 17.34 12.04 -8.52
N VAL A 38 16.58 10.98 -8.79
CA VAL A 38 15.15 11.11 -9.11
C VAL A 38 14.32 11.51 -7.90
N LEU A 39 14.64 10.97 -6.72
CA LEU A 39 13.95 11.32 -5.48
C LEU A 39 14.20 12.79 -5.11
N ARG A 40 15.43 13.27 -5.27
CA ARG A 40 15.79 14.67 -5.05
C ARG A 40 15.06 15.62 -5.99
N LEU A 41 15.01 15.32 -7.28
CA LEU A 41 14.29 16.14 -8.26
C LEU A 41 12.78 16.18 -7.98
N ALA A 42 12.22 15.09 -7.47
CA ALA A 42 10.81 15.00 -7.09
C ALA A 42 10.50 15.53 -5.67
N GLY A 43 11.51 16.02 -4.92
CA GLY A 43 11.32 16.49 -3.54
C GLY A 43 10.95 15.40 -2.54
N VAL A 44 11.21 14.12 -2.85
CA VAL A 44 10.88 12.99 -1.98
C VAL A 44 11.97 12.80 -0.94
N ALA A 45 11.59 12.63 0.33
CA ALA A 45 12.53 12.50 1.43
C ALA A 45 13.43 11.26 1.29
N HIS A 46 14.75 11.47 1.29
CA HIS A 46 15.79 10.44 1.23
C HIS A 46 17.05 10.94 1.98
N PRO A 47 17.98 10.05 2.39
CA PRO A 47 19.20 10.47 3.08
C PRO A 47 20.20 11.10 2.11
N LYS A 48 20.79 12.22 2.53
CA LYS A 48 21.68 13.04 1.69
C LYS A 48 22.95 12.27 1.30
N ILE A 49 23.32 12.28 0.02
CA ILE A 49 24.67 11.88 -0.42
C ILE A 49 25.63 13.04 -0.22
N TYR A 50 26.74 12.80 0.48
CA TYR A 50 27.81 13.79 0.73
C TYR A 50 28.85 13.80 -0.38
N LYS A 51 29.36 12.63 -0.78
CA LYS A 51 30.40 12.47 -1.81
C LYS A 51 30.16 11.22 -2.63
N LYS A 52 30.49 11.29 -3.92
CA LYS A 52 30.50 10.18 -4.87
C LYS A 52 31.94 10.03 -5.37
N PHE A 53 32.43 8.79 -5.44
CA PHE A 53 33.76 8.45 -5.92
C PHE A 53 33.59 7.56 -7.15
N LYS A 54 33.96 8.09 -8.31
CA LYS A 54 33.81 7.40 -9.60
C LYS A 54 35.13 6.86 -10.13
N ASN A 55 36.25 7.38 -9.64
CA ASN A 55 37.59 6.99 -10.05
C ASN A 55 38.53 7.04 -8.84
N VAL A 56 39.74 6.52 -9.05
CA VAL A 56 40.76 6.41 -7.99
C VAL A 56 41.20 7.79 -7.49
N SER A 57 41.35 8.78 -8.38
CA SER A 57 41.73 10.15 -7.97
C SER A 57 40.69 10.79 -7.04
N ASP A 58 39.38 10.57 -7.28
CA ASP A 58 38.32 11.06 -6.39
C ASP A 58 38.52 10.60 -4.93
N VAL A 59 39.12 9.43 -4.71
CA VAL A 59 39.35 8.81 -3.39
C VAL A 59 40.57 9.44 -2.68
N PHE A 60 41.65 9.68 -3.43
CA PHE A 60 42.89 10.23 -2.89
C PHE A 60 42.83 11.75 -2.71
N ASP A 61 42.13 12.47 -3.59
CA ASP A 61 41.99 13.93 -3.56
C ASP A 61 40.93 14.41 -2.56
N PHE A 62 40.20 13.49 -1.93
CA PHE A 62 39.12 13.84 -1.01
C PHE A 62 39.64 14.10 0.41
N GLU A 63 39.25 15.24 0.98
CA GLU A 63 39.54 15.64 2.36
C GLU A 63 38.64 14.88 3.35
N TRP A 64 39.05 13.68 3.76
CA TRP A 64 38.31 12.77 4.67
C TRP A 64 38.03 13.36 6.05
N SER A 65 38.84 14.31 6.50
CA SER A 65 38.65 15.06 7.76
C SER A 65 37.33 15.84 7.76
N THR A 66 36.83 16.26 6.60
CA THR A 66 35.58 17.05 6.45
C THR A 66 34.30 16.25 6.68
N LEU A 67 34.40 14.92 6.79
CA LEU A 67 33.23 14.07 6.99
C LEU A 67 32.56 14.32 8.35
N PRO A 68 31.22 14.17 8.44
CA PRO A 68 30.54 14.23 9.73
C PRO A 68 30.93 13.05 10.63
N ASP A 69 30.56 13.14 11.91
CA ASP A 69 30.86 12.09 12.90
C ASP A 69 30.25 10.73 12.58
N ALA A 70 29.16 10.72 11.82
CA ALA A 70 28.44 9.52 11.42
C ALA A 70 28.01 9.59 9.95
N PHE A 71 28.30 8.53 9.21
CA PHE A 71 27.95 8.37 7.80
C PHE A 71 27.91 6.89 7.42
N ALA A 72 27.49 6.60 6.20
CA ALA A 72 27.61 5.27 5.62
C ALA A 72 28.31 5.34 4.26
N LEU A 73 29.38 4.56 4.10
CA LEU A 73 30.04 4.30 2.83
C LEU A 73 29.38 3.08 2.18
N LYS A 74 28.99 3.20 0.91
CA LYS A 74 28.22 2.17 0.21
C LYS A 74 28.59 2.07 -1.28
N PRO A 75 28.51 0.87 -1.88
CA PRO A 75 28.45 0.71 -3.33
C PRO A 75 27.10 1.19 -3.89
N SER A 76 27.09 1.77 -5.09
CA SER A 76 25.85 2.20 -5.75
C SER A 76 24.96 1.04 -6.19
N ARG A 77 25.55 -0.09 -6.57
CA ARG A 77 24.87 -1.26 -7.16
C ARG A 77 25.08 -2.54 -6.34
N GLY A 78 25.61 -2.42 -5.12
CA GLY A 78 25.91 -3.58 -4.29
C GLY A 78 24.68 -4.37 -3.86
N LEU A 79 24.88 -5.68 -3.68
CA LEU A 79 23.85 -6.65 -3.30
C LEU A 79 23.89 -7.00 -1.81
N GLY A 80 22.73 -7.37 -1.25
CA GLY A 80 22.67 -8.02 0.07
C GLY A 80 23.15 -7.19 1.27
N GLY A 81 23.51 -5.92 1.06
CA GLY A 81 24.14 -5.06 2.05
C GLY A 81 25.65 -5.31 2.20
N ASP A 82 26.28 -5.93 1.21
CA ASP A 82 27.73 -6.12 1.18
C ASP A 82 28.47 -4.84 0.77
N GLY A 83 29.73 -4.71 1.18
CA GLY A 83 30.55 -3.50 0.96
C GLY A 83 30.04 -2.24 1.70
N ILE A 84 29.08 -2.39 2.62
CA ILE A 84 28.54 -1.27 3.40
C ILE A 84 29.31 -1.11 4.71
N VAL A 85 29.97 0.03 4.86
CA VAL A 85 30.60 0.45 6.12
C VAL A 85 29.74 1.54 6.77
N VAL A 86 29.19 1.25 7.94
CA VAL A 86 28.38 2.20 8.71
C VAL A 86 29.21 2.76 9.86
N VAL A 87 29.54 4.04 9.77
CA VAL A 87 30.26 4.81 10.78
C VAL A 87 29.28 5.49 11.73
N LYS A 88 29.53 5.38 13.04
CA LYS A 88 28.64 5.94 14.07
C LYS A 88 29.24 7.07 14.87
N LYS A 89 30.55 7.09 15.01
CA LYS A 89 31.25 8.04 15.87
C LYS A 89 32.67 8.23 15.37
N ARG A 90 33.12 9.49 15.31
CA ARG A 90 34.52 9.86 15.17
C ARG A 90 35.21 9.77 16.55
N THR A 91 36.40 9.18 16.60
CA THR A 91 37.16 9.00 17.85
C THR A 91 38.49 9.74 17.89
N GLY A 92 38.97 10.20 16.74
CA GLY A 92 40.18 11.01 16.61
C GLY A 92 40.24 11.61 15.21
N ASP A 93 41.37 12.25 14.91
CA ASP A 93 41.66 12.70 13.56
C ASP A 93 41.79 11.48 12.66
N ASN A 94 40.96 11.41 11.61
CA ASN A 94 40.95 10.31 10.66
C ASN A 94 40.64 8.92 11.24
N GLU A 95 40.07 8.84 12.45
CA GLU A 95 39.65 7.60 13.09
C GLU A 95 38.16 7.59 13.45
N TRP A 96 37.51 6.47 13.18
CA TRP A 96 36.09 6.26 13.48
C TRP A 96 35.80 4.89 14.08
N VAL A 97 34.62 4.77 14.67
CA VAL A 97 34.05 3.52 15.16
C VAL A 97 32.81 3.16 14.35
N THR A 98 32.79 1.93 13.84
CA THR A 98 31.68 1.40 13.03
C THR A 98 30.50 0.95 13.89
N ALA A 99 29.39 0.63 13.24
CA ALA A 99 28.22 0.03 13.89
C ALA A 99 28.49 -1.33 14.57
N SER A 100 29.53 -2.05 14.11
CA SER A 100 30.03 -3.30 14.70
C SER A 100 31.01 -3.08 15.86
N LYS A 101 31.33 -1.82 16.22
CA LYS A 101 32.33 -1.41 17.22
C LYS A 101 33.78 -1.66 16.83
N GLN A 102 34.07 -1.82 15.53
CA GLN A 102 35.44 -1.85 15.03
C GLN A 102 35.95 -0.43 14.85
N LYS A 103 37.23 -0.22 15.16
CA LYS A 103 37.94 1.02 14.80
C LYS A 103 38.31 0.93 13.32
N ILE A 104 38.16 2.03 12.60
CA ILE A 104 38.57 2.17 11.20
C ILE A 104 39.26 3.51 11.00
N THR A 105 40.20 3.54 10.07
CA THR A 105 40.99 4.70 9.69
C THR A 105 40.53 5.27 8.35
N THR A 106 41.15 6.37 7.91
CA THR A 106 40.94 6.90 6.56
C THR A 106 41.45 5.95 5.49
N GLU A 107 42.59 5.31 5.75
CA GLU A 107 43.20 4.33 4.86
C GLU A 107 42.27 3.14 4.63
N ASP A 108 41.62 2.64 5.69
CA ASP A 108 40.62 1.57 5.58
C ASP A 108 39.42 1.98 4.71
N LEU A 109 38.95 3.22 4.86
CA LEU A 109 37.85 3.75 4.04
C LEU A 109 38.24 3.96 2.58
N LYS A 110 39.49 4.39 2.32
CA LYS A 110 40.04 4.49 0.97
C LYS A 110 40.11 3.12 0.31
N MET A 111 40.67 2.12 1.00
CA MET A 111 40.72 0.74 0.51
C MET A 111 39.33 0.20 0.19
N GLN A 112 38.37 0.40 1.09
CA GLN A 112 36.97 0.02 0.86
C GLN A 112 36.36 0.70 -0.38
N CYS A 113 36.74 1.95 -0.68
CA CYS A 113 36.30 2.62 -1.91
C CYS A 113 36.94 2.00 -3.15
N LEU A 114 38.24 1.68 -3.10
CA LEU A 114 38.94 1.04 -4.22
C LEU A 114 38.34 -0.32 -4.54
N ASP A 115 38.07 -1.15 -3.53
CA ASP A 115 37.39 -2.45 -3.70
C ASP A 115 36.01 -2.29 -4.37
N ILE A 116 35.25 -1.25 -4.01
CA ILE A 116 33.97 -0.94 -4.66
C ILE A 116 34.17 -0.53 -6.12
N LEU A 117 35.17 0.31 -6.41
CA LEU A 117 35.46 0.77 -7.77
C LEU A 117 35.88 -0.39 -8.68
N GLU A 118 36.62 -1.35 -8.15
CA GLU A 118 37.02 -2.59 -8.85
C GLU A 118 35.87 -3.60 -9.01
N GLY A 119 34.75 -3.38 -8.31
CA GLY A 119 33.55 -4.19 -8.46
C GLY A 119 33.40 -5.33 -7.45
N ALA A 120 34.20 -5.37 -6.38
CA ALA A 120 34.20 -6.47 -5.40
C ALA A 120 32.83 -6.78 -4.78
N PHE A 121 31.90 -5.83 -4.77
CA PHE A 121 30.58 -5.96 -4.16
C PHE A 121 29.41 -5.87 -5.14
N SER A 122 29.68 -5.76 -6.44
CA SER A 122 28.66 -5.61 -7.48
C SER A 122 28.30 -6.96 -8.11
N MET A 123 27.16 -7.00 -8.82
CA MET A 123 26.81 -8.19 -9.61
C MET A 123 27.83 -8.43 -10.71
N GLY A 124 28.46 -9.60 -10.72
CA GLY A 124 29.39 -10.00 -11.78
C GLY A 124 30.78 -9.36 -11.69
N ASN A 125 31.14 -8.78 -10.54
CA ASN A 125 32.41 -8.07 -10.33
C ASN A 125 32.62 -6.90 -11.32
N GLU A 126 31.52 -6.25 -11.68
CA GLU A 126 31.53 -5.09 -12.57
C GLU A 126 31.95 -3.81 -11.80
N PRO A 127 32.75 -2.92 -12.39
CA PRO A 127 33.10 -1.65 -11.76
C PRO A 127 31.87 -0.86 -11.29
N ASP A 128 31.93 -0.33 -10.07
CA ASP A 128 30.84 0.43 -9.45
C ASP A 128 31.29 1.83 -8.98
N THR A 129 30.39 2.59 -8.38
CA THR A 129 30.66 3.90 -7.77
C THR A 129 30.46 3.80 -6.27
N ALA A 130 31.50 4.13 -5.51
CA ALA A 130 31.41 4.28 -4.05
C ALA A 130 30.79 5.64 -3.71
N PHE A 131 30.01 5.72 -2.64
CA PHE A 131 29.49 6.99 -2.16
C PHE A 131 29.30 7.02 -0.66
N ILE A 132 29.43 8.23 -0.11
CA ILE A 132 29.19 8.51 1.31
C ILE A 132 27.81 9.14 1.45
N GLN A 133 27.02 8.57 2.33
CA GLN A 133 25.65 9.00 2.61
C GLN A 133 25.47 9.33 4.10
N GLU A 134 24.53 10.21 4.37
CA GLU A 134 23.97 10.45 5.69
C GLU A 134 23.66 9.14 6.44
N TYR A 135 24.13 9.06 7.68
CA TYR A 135 23.78 7.97 8.58
C TYR A 135 22.35 8.17 9.10
N VAL A 136 21.46 7.21 8.82
CA VAL A 136 20.10 7.22 9.37
C VAL A 136 20.06 6.48 10.70
N GLY A 137 19.96 7.26 11.78
CA GLY A 137 19.77 6.73 13.13
C GLY A 137 18.43 6.00 13.31
N ARG A 138 18.32 5.26 14.41
CA ARG A 138 17.09 4.53 14.76
C ARG A 138 16.11 5.44 15.51
N HIS A 139 14.90 5.61 14.96
CA HIS A 139 13.80 6.32 15.63
C HIS A 139 13.44 5.72 17.01
N LEU A 140 13.03 6.59 17.94
CA LEU A 140 12.72 6.25 19.33
C LEU A 140 11.73 5.09 19.46
N SER A 141 10.67 5.09 18.64
CA SER A 141 9.62 4.06 18.64
C SER A 141 10.14 2.64 18.42
N PHE A 142 11.30 2.48 17.78
CA PHE A 142 11.88 1.16 17.49
C PHE A 142 13.06 0.79 18.39
N ARG A 143 13.50 1.67 19.30
CA ARG A 143 14.68 1.42 20.14
C ARG A 143 14.58 0.16 20.99
N LYS A 144 13.39 -0.09 21.55
CA LYS A 144 13.08 -1.27 22.38
C LYS A 144 12.65 -2.51 21.58
N LEU A 145 12.75 -2.47 20.25
CA LEU A 145 12.31 -3.56 19.37
C LEU A 145 13.48 -4.16 18.60
N ALA A 146 14.30 -3.31 17.98
CA ALA A 146 15.40 -3.73 17.13
C ALA A 146 16.67 -4.06 17.92
N PHE A 147 17.35 -5.14 17.55
CA PHE A 147 18.71 -5.40 18.02
C PHE A 147 19.70 -4.63 17.15
N ARG A 148 20.21 -3.50 17.68
CA ARG A 148 21.09 -2.58 16.92
C ARG A 148 20.43 -2.20 15.57
N GLY A 149 21.20 -1.57 14.67
CA GLY A 149 20.73 -1.19 13.34
C GLY A 149 19.52 -0.25 13.30
N THR A 150 19.05 -0.01 12.08
CA THR A 150 17.84 0.78 11.80
C THR A 150 16.83 -0.14 11.13
N PRO A 151 15.64 -0.36 11.73
CA PRO A 151 14.54 -1.04 11.05
C PRO A 151 14.14 -0.32 9.79
N ASP A 152 13.72 -1.10 8.80
CA ASP A 152 13.12 -0.58 7.60
C ASP A 152 11.67 -1.07 7.46
N ILE A 153 10.90 -0.32 6.69
CA ILE A 153 9.51 -0.59 6.39
C ILE A 153 9.44 -0.77 4.87
N ARG A 154 9.22 -2.00 4.45
CA ARG A 154 9.01 -2.31 3.03
C ARG A 154 7.55 -2.12 2.69
N VAL A 155 7.27 -1.29 1.70
CA VAL A 155 5.94 -1.10 1.12
C VAL A 155 5.99 -1.56 -0.35
N ILE A 156 5.14 -2.52 -0.70
CA ILE A 156 4.90 -2.88 -2.10
C ILE A 156 3.87 -1.90 -2.65
N VAL A 157 4.24 -1.19 -3.70
CA VAL A 157 3.38 -0.24 -4.41
C VAL A 157 3.18 -0.75 -5.83
N PHE A 158 1.93 -0.76 -6.28
CA PHE A 158 1.56 -1.13 -7.64
C PHE A 158 0.50 -0.16 -8.13
N ASN A 159 0.68 0.37 -9.34
CA ASN A 159 -0.22 1.35 -9.93
C ASN A 159 -0.51 2.52 -8.97
N LYS A 160 0.54 3.10 -8.37
CA LYS A 160 0.48 4.19 -7.37
C LYS A 160 -0.33 3.85 -6.10
N ILE A 161 -0.62 2.58 -5.83
CA ILE A 161 -1.39 2.13 -4.67
C ILE A 161 -0.52 1.24 -3.78
N PRO A 162 -0.33 1.58 -2.49
CA PRO A 162 0.31 0.70 -1.53
C PRO A 162 -0.53 -0.56 -1.29
N VAL A 163 -0.06 -1.72 -1.75
CA VAL A 163 -0.84 -2.97 -1.70
C VAL A 163 -0.53 -3.83 -0.48
N MET A 164 0.70 -3.80 0.02
CA MET A 164 1.15 -4.63 1.13
C MET A 164 2.38 -4.01 1.79
N ALA A 165 2.51 -4.13 3.11
CA ALA A 165 3.67 -3.62 3.82
C ALA A 165 4.16 -4.60 4.90
N MET A 166 5.44 -4.50 5.25
CA MET A 166 6.01 -5.15 6.42
C MET A 166 7.09 -4.28 7.06
N LEU A 167 7.22 -4.40 8.38
CA LEU A 167 8.36 -3.90 9.14
C LEU A 167 9.42 -5.01 9.22
N ARG A 168 10.65 -4.72 8.81
CA ARG A 168 11.79 -5.62 9.01
C ARG A 168 12.56 -5.19 10.24
N LEU A 169 12.60 -6.08 11.24
CA LEU A 169 13.27 -5.82 12.51
C LEU A 169 14.63 -6.54 12.58
N PRO A 170 15.74 -5.80 12.71
CA PRO A 170 17.05 -6.38 12.97
C PRO A 170 17.09 -7.20 14.26
N THR A 171 17.78 -8.34 14.17
CA THR A 171 18.03 -9.31 15.25
C THR A 171 19.53 -9.49 15.48
N LYS A 172 19.88 -10.19 16.57
CA LYS A 172 21.27 -10.61 16.85
C LYS A 172 21.81 -11.49 15.74
N GLU A 173 20.99 -12.44 15.27
CA GLU A 173 21.30 -13.33 14.15
C GLU A 173 21.65 -12.57 12.86
N SER A 174 20.87 -11.53 12.54
CA SER A 174 21.13 -10.67 11.37
C SER A 174 22.31 -9.70 11.51
N GLY A 175 23.08 -9.78 12.60
CA GLY A 175 24.15 -8.82 12.89
C GLY A 175 23.65 -7.37 13.05
N GLY A 176 22.36 -7.18 13.31
CA GLY A 176 21.74 -5.85 13.33
C GLY A 176 21.36 -5.29 11.95
N ARG A 177 21.19 -6.13 10.92
CA ARG A 177 20.71 -5.74 9.58
C ARG A 177 19.22 -6.09 9.40
N ALA A 178 18.49 -5.30 8.63
CA ALA A 178 17.08 -5.56 8.31
C ALA A 178 16.92 -6.52 7.11
N ASN A 179 17.71 -7.60 7.07
CA ASN A 179 17.70 -8.60 6.01
C ASN A 179 17.06 -9.92 6.51
N LEU A 180 15.90 -10.28 5.94
CA LEU A 180 15.16 -11.48 6.34
C LEU A 180 15.94 -12.78 6.09
N HIS A 181 16.79 -12.82 5.06
CA HIS A 181 17.63 -13.99 4.76
C HIS A 181 18.74 -14.19 5.79
N GLN A 182 19.15 -13.13 6.48
CA GLN A 182 20.15 -13.15 7.56
C GLN A 182 19.48 -13.33 8.94
N GLY A 183 18.18 -13.67 9.01
CA GLY A 183 17.49 -13.90 10.27
C GLY A 183 16.86 -12.66 10.91
N ALA A 184 16.68 -11.56 10.15
CA ALA A 184 15.81 -10.46 10.61
C ALA A 184 14.34 -10.91 10.65
N LEU A 185 13.53 -10.27 11.51
CA LEU A 185 12.11 -10.58 11.60
C LEU A 185 11.32 -9.79 10.55
N GLY A 186 10.34 -10.42 9.92
CA GLY A 186 9.38 -9.75 9.03
C GLY A 186 8.01 -9.65 9.69
N LEU A 187 7.55 -8.45 9.99
CA LEU A 187 6.25 -8.21 10.62
C LEU A 187 5.30 -7.63 9.58
N GLY A 188 4.24 -8.35 9.21
CA GLY A 188 3.20 -7.81 8.33
C GLY A 188 2.54 -6.58 8.95
N VAL A 189 2.14 -5.63 8.12
CA VAL A 189 1.53 -4.37 8.57
C VAL A 189 0.21 -4.15 7.85
N ASP A 190 -0.83 -3.87 8.64
CA ASP A 190 -2.13 -3.48 8.10
C ASP A 190 -2.04 -2.09 7.44
N ILE A 191 -2.37 -2.02 6.15
CA ILE A 191 -2.28 -0.80 5.34
C ILE A 191 -3.19 0.32 5.88
N SER A 192 -4.35 -0.02 6.44
CA SER A 192 -5.32 0.98 6.92
C SER A 192 -4.83 1.70 8.18
N THR A 193 -4.19 0.96 9.08
CA THR A 193 -3.88 1.39 10.46
C THR A 193 -2.40 1.59 10.77
N GLY A 194 -1.49 0.93 10.03
CA GLY A 194 -0.07 0.92 10.36
C GLY A 194 0.28 0.04 11.56
N ILE A 195 -0.61 -0.90 11.92
CA ILE A 195 -0.41 -1.81 13.06
C ILE A 195 0.12 -3.14 12.56
N THR A 196 1.12 -3.69 13.25
CA THR A 196 1.67 -5.00 12.91
C THR A 196 0.67 -6.12 13.16
N THR A 197 0.60 -7.10 12.26
CA THR A 197 -0.39 -8.18 12.27
C THR A 197 0.22 -9.52 12.66
N LYS A 198 0.95 -10.15 11.74
CA LYS A 198 1.67 -11.41 11.95
C LYS A 198 3.16 -11.15 11.82
N ALA A 199 3.97 -12.09 12.31
CA ALA A 199 5.41 -11.99 12.24
C ALA A 199 6.00 -13.31 11.78
N ILE A 200 7.11 -13.22 11.06
CA ILE A 200 7.87 -14.37 10.59
C ILE A 200 9.36 -14.21 10.90
N GLN A 201 10.04 -15.33 11.07
CA GLN A 201 11.49 -15.46 11.01
C GLN A 201 11.78 -16.75 10.24
N HIS A 202 12.76 -16.74 9.32
CA HIS A 202 13.06 -17.91 8.47
C HIS A 202 11.83 -18.48 7.75
N ASN A 203 10.95 -17.57 7.28
CA ASN A 203 9.66 -17.89 6.64
C ASN A 203 8.68 -18.70 7.51
N LYS A 204 8.93 -18.85 8.82
CA LYS A 204 8.03 -19.49 9.79
C LYS A 204 7.36 -18.44 10.66
N GLU A 205 6.07 -18.64 10.97
CA GLU A 205 5.32 -17.74 11.84
C GLU A 205 5.87 -17.77 13.27
N ILE A 206 6.03 -16.59 13.87
CA ILE A 206 6.39 -16.41 15.27
C ILE A 206 5.43 -15.40 15.93
N ILE A 207 5.19 -15.57 17.22
CA ILE A 207 4.29 -14.69 18.00
C ILE A 207 5.09 -13.68 18.82
N PHE A 208 6.18 -14.16 19.42
CA PHE A 208 7.04 -13.41 20.33
C PHE A 208 8.37 -13.09 19.65
N LYS A 209 8.96 -11.95 20.00
CA LYS A 209 10.33 -11.64 19.60
C LYS A 209 11.27 -12.67 20.24
N PRO A 210 12.23 -13.26 19.50
CA PRO A 210 13.19 -14.21 20.05
C PRO A 210 13.85 -13.69 21.32
N GLU A 211 14.02 -14.60 22.28
CA GLU A 211 14.63 -14.37 23.60
C GLU A 211 13.86 -13.35 24.47
N THR A 212 12.59 -13.08 24.17
CA THR A 212 11.77 -12.14 24.96
C THR A 212 10.31 -12.57 25.02
N THR A 213 9.56 -12.04 25.98
CA THR A 213 8.09 -12.20 26.08
C THR A 213 7.31 -11.19 25.26
N LYS A 214 7.99 -10.38 24.44
CA LYS A 214 7.37 -9.26 23.72
C LYS A 214 6.63 -9.76 22.49
N LYS A 215 5.30 -9.55 22.46
CA LYS A 215 4.47 -9.84 21.28
C LYS A 215 4.84 -8.92 20.12
N LEU A 216 4.89 -9.49 18.91
CA LEU A 216 5.23 -8.76 17.68
C LEU A 216 4.00 -8.20 16.96
N ARG A 217 2.80 -8.66 17.31
CA ARG A 217 1.52 -8.14 16.84
C ARG A 217 1.08 -6.92 17.65
N GLY A 218 0.40 -5.97 17.01
CA GLY A 218 -0.20 -4.81 17.69
C GLY A 218 0.73 -3.60 17.84
N ILE A 219 1.92 -3.64 17.24
CA ILE A 219 2.87 -2.52 17.29
C ILE A 219 2.41 -1.48 16.27
N LYS A 220 2.11 -0.26 16.74
CA LYS A 220 1.75 0.87 15.88
C LYS A 220 3.00 1.52 15.32
N ILE A 221 3.08 1.61 14.00
CA ILE A 221 4.14 2.33 13.29
C ILE A 221 3.77 3.83 13.24
N PRO A 222 4.64 4.73 13.73
CA PRO A 222 4.38 6.18 13.68
C PRO A 222 4.49 6.70 12.24
N PHE A 223 3.88 7.86 11.96
CA PHE A 223 3.93 8.52 10.64
C PHE A 223 3.39 7.66 9.48
N TRP A 224 2.48 6.73 9.74
CA TRP A 224 2.05 5.74 8.76
C TRP A 224 1.50 6.34 7.45
N ASN A 225 0.71 7.40 7.52
CA ASN A 225 0.21 8.08 6.32
C ASN A 225 1.36 8.67 5.48
N THR A 226 2.30 9.32 6.14
CA THR A 226 3.49 9.89 5.51
C THR A 226 4.36 8.81 4.88
N ILE A 227 4.54 7.66 5.54
CA ILE A 227 5.25 6.49 4.99
C ILE A 227 4.58 6.01 3.69
N LEU A 228 3.27 5.81 3.71
CA LEU A 228 2.54 5.35 2.54
C LEU A 228 2.60 6.38 1.39
N LYS A 229 2.45 7.67 1.70
CA LYS A 229 2.55 8.76 0.72
C LYS A 229 3.95 8.81 0.09
N THR A 230 4.99 8.79 0.93
CA THR A 230 6.40 8.76 0.52
C THR A 230 6.68 7.55 -0.39
N ALA A 231 6.12 6.38 -0.07
CA ALA A 231 6.28 5.19 -0.91
C ALA A 231 5.69 5.37 -2.31
N VAL A 232 4.50 5.97 -2.41
CA VAL A 232 3.87 6.25 -3.72
C VAL A 232 4.62 7.31 -4.49
N GLU A 233 5.07 8.38 -3.84
CA GLU A 233 5.87 9.42 -4.47
C GLU A 233 7.20 8.87 -4.99
N GLY A 234 7.87 7.99 -4.25
CA GLY A 234 9.08 7.30 -4.71
C GLY A 234 8.83 6.39 -5.92
N GLN A 235 7.66 5.73 -5.97
CA GLN A 235 7.25 4.97 -7.14
C GLN A 235 7.07 5.89 -8.36
N ILE A 236 6.33 6.99 -8.20
CA ILE A 236 6.08 7.96 -9.26
C ILE A 236 7.40 8.56 -9.78
N ALA A 237 8.28 8.98 -8.88
CA ALA A 237 9.57 9.60 -9.21
C ALA A 237 10.51 8.65 -10.00
N SER A 238 10.47 7.35 -9.69
CA SER A 238 11.30 6.34 -10.39
C SER A 238 10.70 5.83 -11.70
N GLY A 239 9.40 6.07 -11.94
CA GLY A 239 8.69 5.54 -13.10
C GLY A 239 8.44 4.03 -13.05
N LEU A 240 8.63 3.37 -11.90
CA LEU A 240 8.31 1.96 -11.73
C LEU A 240 6.78 1.79 -11.63
N GLY A 241 6.16 0.91 -12.41
CA GLY A 241 4.74 0.57 -12.23
C GLY A 241 4.49 -0.45 -11.11
N TYR A 242 5.49 -1.28 -10.78
CA TYR A 242 5.51 -2.20 -9.63
C TYR A 242 6.82 -2.06 -8.86
N ALA A 243 6.77 -1.68 -7.58
CA ALA A 243 7.96 -1.40 -6.79
C ALA A 243 7.86 -1.94 -5.36
N GLY A 244 9.00 -2.36 -4.81
CA GLY A 244 9.20 -2.39 -3.37
C GLY A 244 9.94 -1.15 -2.94
N VAL A 245 9.37 -0.39 -2.02
CA VAL A 245 9.94 0.84 -1.49
C VAL A 245 10.32 0.61 -0.05
N ASP A 246 11.62 0.72 0.24
CA ASP A 246 12.16 0.53 1.58
C ASP A 246 12.34 1.89 2.24
N ILE A 247 11.63 2.07 3.36
CA ILE A 247 11.57 3.32 4.09
C ILE A 247 12.16 3.12 5.48
N VAL A 248 13.09 3.99 5.85
CA VAL A 248 13.61 4.09 7.22
C VAL A 248 12.95 5.27 7.91
N LEU A 249 12.88 5.22 9.23
CA LEU A 249 12.36 6.33 10.03
C LEU A 249 13.51 7.05 10.71
N HIS A 250 13.84 8.24 10.22
CA HIS A 250 14.83 9.11 10.82
C HIS A 250 14.29 9.68 12.15
N PRO A 251 15.11 9.79 13.21
CA PRO A 251 14.69 10.31 14.51
C PRO A 251 14.03 11.70 14.46
N GLU A 252 14.60 12.60 13.66
CA GLU A 252 14.15 13.99 13.52
C GLU A 252 13.38 14.25 12.22
N LYS A 253 13.93 13.87 11.07
CA LYS A 253 13.38 14.12 9.73
C LYS A 253 12.16 13.26 9.34
N GLY A 254 11.84 12.22 10.11
CA GLY A 254 10.73 11.32 9.80
C GLY A 254 11.05 10.32 8.67
N PRO A 255 10.03 9.88 7.90
CA PRO A 255 10.19 8.83 6.89
C PRO A 255 11.12 9.24 5.74
N GLN A 256 12.06 8.38 5.38
CA GLN A 256 12.97 8.57 4.25
C GLN A 256 13.10 7.27 3.44
N ILE A 257 13.08 7.37 2.11
CA ILE A 257 13.35 6.23 1.24
C ILE A 257 14.85 5.92 1.28
N ILE A 258 15.19 4.67 1.59
CA ILE A 258 16.57 4.19 1.56
C ILE A 258 16.88 3.42 0.27
N GLU A 259 15.89 2.72 -0.28
CA GLU A 259 16.06 1.88 -1.47
C GLU A 259 14.74 1.72 -2.23
N LEU A 260 14.84 1.68 -3.57
CA LEU A 260 13.77 1.29 -4.47
C LEU A 260 14.15 -0.02 -5.14
N ASN A 261 13.22 -0.98 -5.16
CA ASN A 261 13.43 -2.32 -5.68
C ASN A 261 12.43 -2.61 -6.80
N ALA A 262 12.91 -2.87 -8.02
CA ALA A 262 12.05 -3.24 -9.16
C ALA A 262 11.56 -4.71 -9.10
N GLN A 263 12.22 -5.54 -8.27
CA GLN A 263 11.94 -6.96 -8.08
C GLN A 263 11.90 -7.35 -6.58
N PRO A 264 10.99 -6.77 -5.79
CA PRO A 264 10.92 -7.03 -4.35
C PRO A 264 10.63 -8.49 -4.03
N GLY A 265 11.25 -9.00 -2.97
CA GLY A 265 11.05 -10.35 -2.45
C GLY A 265 9.63 -10.60 -1.95
N LEU A 266 9.21 -11.88 -1.98
CA LEU A 266 7.82 -12.29 -1.78
C LEU A 266 7.49 -12.78 -0.36
N SER A 267 8.47 -12.87 0.55
CA SER A 267 8.27 -13.24 1.96
C SER A 267 7.32 -12.29 2.71
N ILE A 268 7.07 -11.09 2.17
CA ILE A 268 6.06 -10.16 2.68
C ILE A 268 4.65 -10.77 2.70
N GLN A 269 4.35 -11.70 1.79
CA GLN A 269 3.09 -12.46 1.77
C GLN A 269 2.93 -13.33 3.03
N LEU A 270 4.03 -13.99 3.42
CA LEU A 270 4.07 -14.81 4.63
C LEU A 270 3.97 -13.95 5.88
N ALA A 271 4.68 -12.81 5.92
CA ALA A 271 4.61 -11.86 7.03
C ALA A 271 3.18 -11.31 7.25
N ASN A 272 2.40 -11.15 6.19
CA ASN A 272 1.01 -10.69 6.25
C ASN A 272 -0.02 -11.83 6.31
N MET A 273 0.40 -13.08 6.13
CA MET A 273 -0.47 -14.24 5.92
C MET A 273 -1.55 -14.02 4.85
N GLU A 274 -1.21 -13.26 3.80
CA GLU A 274 -2.10 -12.93 2.69
C GLU A 274 -1.38 -12.93 1.34
N GLY A 275 -2.06 -13.44 0.31
CA GLY A 275 -1.54 -13.52 -1.04
C GLY A 275 -1.50 -12.16 -1.73
N LEU A 276 -0.34 -11.84 -2.32
CA LEU A 276 -0.08 -10.58 -3.01
C LEU A 276 -0.80 -10.49 -4.36
N LYS A 277 -0.90 -11.61 -5.11
CA LYS A 277 -1.51 -11.62 -6.46
C LYS A 277 -2.92 -11.04 -6.44
N ARG A 278 -3.77 -11.52 -5.53
CA ARG A 278 -5.15 -11.02 -5.40
C ARG A 278 -5.21 -9.52 -5.10
N ARG A 279 -4.24 -8.97 -4.36
CA ARG A 279 -4.21 -7.55 -4.04
C ARG A 279 -3.79 -6.71 -5.24
N LEU A 280 -2.83 -7.20 -6.02
CA LEU A 280 -2.42 -6.57 -7.28
C LEU A 280 -3.56 -6.58 -8.32
N ASP A 281 -4.21 -7.73 -8.52
CA ASP A 281 -5.32 -7.88 -9.47
C ASP A 281 -6.47 -6.90 -9.17
N ARG A 282 -6.71 -6.56 -7.89
CA ARG A 282 -7.77 -5.63 -7.48
C ARG A 282 -7.52 -4.17 -7.86
N VAL A 283 -6.29 -3.80 -8.15
CA VAL A 283 -5.89 -2.39 -8.33
C VAL A 283 -5.27 -2.11 -9.69
N ASP A 284 -5.12 -3.13 -10.53
CA ASP A 284 -4.50 -3.04 -11.86
C ASP A 284 -5.17 -1.99 -12.76
N GLU A 285 -6.51 -1.97 -12.77
CA GLU A 285 -7.30 -1.11 -13.65
C GLU A 285 -7.78 0.19 -12.99
N ILE A 286 -7.34 0.48 -11.76
CA ILE A 286 -7.78 1.68 -11.03
C ILE A 286 -6.99 2.89 -11.53
N ASN A 287 -7.69 3.95 -11.94
CA ASN A 287 -7.01 5.21 -12.27
C ASN A 287 -6.64 5.99 -11.00
N VAL A 288 -5.35 6.28 -10.82
CA VAL A 288 -4.81 6.98 -9.66
C VAL A 288 -4.18 8.30 -10.08
N ILE A 289 -4.79 9.36 -9.55
CA ILE A 289 -4.47 10.76 -9.85
C ILE A 289 -3.11 11.12 -9.24
N ASP A 290 -2.99 10.97 -7.92
CA ASP A 290 -1.81 11.36 -7.15
C ASP A 290 -1.54 10.39 -5.98
N ALA A 291 -0.49 10.66 -5.21
CA ALA A 291 -0.09 9.85 -4.07
C ALA A 291 -1.17 9.77 -2.98
N GLU A 292 -1.89 10.85 -2.70
CA GLU A 292 -2.91 10.87 -1.66
C GLU A 292 -4.13 10.03 -2.04
N HIS A 293 -4.55 10.13 -3.30
CA HIS A 293 -5.60 9.28 -3.85
C HIS A 293 -5.22 7.79 -3.77
N GLY A 294 -3.98 7.45 -4.14
CA GLY A 294 -3.46 6.08 -4.03
C GLY A 294 -3.48 5.54 -2.60
N VAL A 295 -3.08 6.35 -1.62
CA VAL A 295 -3.13 5.98 -0.19
C VAL A 295 -4.58 5.81 0.28
N LYS A 296 -5.51 6.68 -0.11
CA LYS A 296 -6.94 6.55 0.24
C LYS A 296 -7.53 5.25 -0.30
N ILE A 297 -7.28 4.93 -1.57
CA ILE A 297 -7.71 3.66 -2.21
C ILE A 297 -7.14 2.47 -1.45
N ALA A 298 -5.82 2.46 -1.19
CA ALA A 298 -5.13 1.40 -0.48
C ALA A 298 -5.79 1.11 0.88
N LYS A 299 -6.04 2.16 1.67
CA LYS A 299 -6.64 2.03 3.00
C LYS A 299 -8.08 1.53 2.98
N ALA A 300 -8.83 1.86 1.94
CA ALA A 300 -10.19 1.37 1.74
C ALA A 300 -10.22 -0.10 1.30
N LEU A 301 -9.38 -0.47 0.34
CA LEU A 301 -9.39 -1.81 -0.24
C LEU A 301 -8.72 -2.87 0.64
N PHE A 302 -7.71 -2.49 1.40
CA PHE A 302 -6.81 -3.43 2.10
C PHE A 302 -6.86 -3.34 3.63
N ALA A 303 -7.92 -2.75 4.19
CA ALA A 303 -8.18 -2.83 5.62
C ALA A 303 -8.39 -4.28 6.05
N SER A 304 -7.71 -4.70 7.11
CA SER A 304 -7.94 -6.02 7.71
C SER A 304 -9.36 -6.13 8.27
N LYS A 305 -9.91 -7.35 8.25
CA LYS A 305 -11.26 -7.66 8.75
C LYS A 305 -11.51 -7.17 10.19
N PHE A 306 -10.48 -7.17 11.04
CA PHE A 306 -10.57 -6.65 12.41
C PHE A 306 -10.80 -5.14 12.41
N VAL A 307 -10.04 -4.40 11.61
CA VAL A 307 -10.18 -2.94 11.45
C VAL A 307 -11.48 -2.61 10.75
N THR A 308 -11.93 -3.38 9.76
CA THR A 308 -13.25 -3.17 9.13
C THR A 308 -14.37 -3.36 10.15
N ARG A 309 -14.28 -4.33 11.07
CA ARG A 309 -15.26 -4.49 12.16
C ARG A 309 -15.27 -3.30 13.14
N VAL A 310 -14.09 -2.81 13.53
CA VAL A 310 -13.97 -1.65 14.44
C VAL A 310 -14.35 -0.34 13.74
N LYS A 311 -13.92 -0.10 12.50
CA LYS A 311 -14.34 1.07 11.70
C LYS A 311 -15.80 1.04 11.30
N ASN A 312 -16.42 -0.13 11.14
CA ASN A 312 -17.87 -0.20 10.95
C ASN A 312 -18.64 0.13 12.23
N ALA A 313 -17.98 0.13 13.40
CA ALA A 313 -18.54 0.66 14.63
C ALA A 313 -18.35 2.20 14.73
N ASP A 314 -17.25 2.75 14.19
CA ASP A 314 -16.82 4.16 14.42
C ASP A 314 -16.66 5.06 13.16
N SER A 315 -16.99 4.62 11.94
CA SER A 315 -16.81 5.43 10.71
C SER A 315 -18.07 5.57 9.86
N ASP A 316 -18.27 6.79 9.35
CA ASP A 316 -19.46 7.26 8.63
C ASP A 316 -19.62 6.68 7.20
N THR A 317 -18.68 5.87 6.73
CA THR A 317 -18.80 5.10 5.47
C THR A 317 -19.46 3.76 5.73
N ARG A 318 -20.75 3.68 5.41
CA ARG A 318 -21.59 2.51 5.70
C ARG A 318 -21.41 1.44 4.63
N THR A 319 -21.18 0.21 5.06
CA THR A 319 -21.14 -0.95 4.16
C THR A 319 -22.56 -1.49 3.98
N ILE A 320 -23.00 -1.63 2.74
CA ILE A 320 -24.30 -2.22 2.35
C ILE A 320 -24.09 -3.54 1.62
N LYS A 321 -25.04 -4.46 1.74
CA LYS A 321 -25.05 -5.78 1.11
C LYS A 321 -25.58 -5.69 -0.33
N ALA A 322 -25.41 -6.76 -1.11
CA ALA A 322 -25.97 -6.84 -2.46
C ALA A 322 -27.52 -6.77 -2.48
N ILE A 323 -28.14 -7.14 -1.36
CA ILE A 323 -29.58 -6.96 -1.09
C ILE A 323 -29.67 -6.29 0.27
N GLU A 324 -30.35 -5.14 0.32
CA GLU A 324 -30.44 -4.31 1.52
C GLU A 324 -31.89 -3.96 1.83
N GLU A 325 -32.26 -3.93 3.11
CA GLU A 325 -33.54 -3.36 3.54
C GLU A 325 -33.45 -1.84 3.47
N ILE A 326 -34.34 -1.24 2.69
CA ILE A 326 -34.52 0.21 2.60
C ILE A 326 -35.85 0.62 3.22
N LYS A 327 -35.93 1.86 3.71
CA LYS A 327 -37.20 2.46 4.15
C LYS A 327 -37.64 3.51 3.13
N ILE A 328 -38.61 3.18 2.29
CA ILE A 328 -39.17 4.08 1.27
C ILE A 328 -40.22 4.98 1.91
N ILE A 329 -40.22 6.26 1.56
CA ILE A 329 -41.22 7.22 2.02
C ILE A 329 -42.36 7.28 0.99
N ASP A 330 -43.59 7.04 1.43
CA ASP A 330 -44.78 7.12 0.59
C ASP A 330 -45.26 8.57 0.39
N SER A 331 -46.30 8.75 -0.44
CA SER A 331 -46.87 10.08 -0.72
C SER A 331 -47.44 10.82 0.50
N ASN A 332 -47.73 10.12 1.59
CA ASN A 332 -48.26 10.67 2.84
C ASN A 332 -47.15 10.88 3.89
N GLY A 333 -45.88 10.64 3.54
CA GLY A 333 -44.74 10.77 4.45
C GLY A 333 -44.47 9.56 5.34
N LYS A 334 -45.22 8.45 5.20
CA LYS A 334 -45.03 7.24 5.99
C LYS A 334 -43.87 6.40 5.43
N SER A 335 -43.02 5.89 6.31
CA SER A 335 -41.90 5.02 5.93
C SER A 335 -42.32 3.55 5.86
N ILE A 336 -42.07 2.89 4.72
CA ILE A 336 -42.36 1.47 4.49
C ILE A 336 -41.04 0.74 4.21
N LYS A 337 -40.82 -0.37 4.91
CA LYS A 337 -39.65 -1.24 4.71
C LYS A 337 -39.80 -2.06 3.42
N HIS A 338 -38.73 -2.17 2.64
CA HIS A 338 -38.70 -2.97 1.44
C HIS A 338 -37.29 -3.48 1.16
N LEU A 339 -37.15 -4.70 0.62
CA LEU A 339 -35.86 -5.17 0.11
C LEU A 339 -35.55 -4.54 -1.25
N ALA A 340 -34.34 -4.05 -1.41
CA ALA A 340 -33.83 -3.50 -2.67
C ALA A 340 -32.55 -4.23 -3.10
N LYS A 341 -32.44 -4.46 -4.41
CA LYS A 341 -31.21 -4.96 -5.01
C LYS A 341 -30.23 -3.79 -5.22
N ILE A 342 -29.02 -3.92 -4.70
CA ILE A 342 -27.93 -2.98 -4.99
C ILE A 342 -27.26 -3.41 -6.29
N ASP A 343 -27.30 -2.55 -7.31
CA ASP A 343 -26.85 -2.90 -8.66
C ASP A 343 -25.88 -1.83 -9.21
N THR A 344 -24.59 -2.14 -9.14
CA THR A 344 -23.53 -1.26 -9.66
C THR A 344 -23.49 -1.21 -11.19
N GLY A 345 -24.13 -2.14 -11.89
CA GLY A 345 -24.27 -2.08 -13.35
C GLY A 345 -25.32 -1.07 -13.79
N ALA A 346 -26.34 -0.83 -12.97
CA ALA A 346 -27.37 0.15 -13.25
C ALA A 346 -26.89 1.59 -12.96
N TRP A 347 -27.06 2.49 -13.94
CA TRP A 347 -26.74 3.91 -13.73
C TRP A 347 -27.68 4.59 -12.73
N SER A 348 -28.99 4.36 -12.86
CA SER A 348 -30.04 5.00 -12.05
C SER A 348 -30.88 3.99 -11.27
N SER A 349 -31.44 4.42 -10.14
CA SER A 349 -32.40 3.61 -9.38
C SER A 349 -33.72 3.42 -10.13
N THR A 350 -34.38 2.30 -9.83
CA THR A 350 -35.63 1.87 -10.50
C THR A 350 -36.59 1.27 -9.48
N ILE A 351 -37.88 1.55 -9.64
CA ILE A 351 -38.97 1.02 -8.81
C ILE A 351 -40.04 0.36 -9.68
N ASP A 352 -40.62 -0.73 -9.18
CA ASP A 352 -41.72 -1.46 -9.80
C ASP A 352 -42.97 -0.60 -9.91
N ILE A 353 -43.71 -0.76 -11.02
CA ILE A 353 -44.93 0.01 -11.30
C ILE A 353 -46.02 -0.20 -10.25
N ASN A 354 -46.22 -1.43 -9.78
CA ASN A 354 -47.28 -1.74 -8.81
C ASN A 354 -46.90 -1.21 -7.42
N LEU A 355 -45.62 -1.34 -7.06
CA LEU A 355 -45.12 -0.75 -5.82
C LEU A 355 -45.22 0.78 -5.83
N ALA A 356 -44.84 1.45 -6.93
CA ALA A 356 -44.95 2.89 -7.06
C ALA A 356 -46.41 3.39 -6.98
N LYS A 357 -47.37 2.66 -7.58
CA LYS A 357 -48.81 2.92 -7.43
C LYS A 357 -49.27 2.78 -5.98
N LYS A 358 -48.90 1.68 -5.31
CA LYS A 358 -49.25 1.40 -3.91
C LYS A 358 -48.73 2.49 -2.95
N LEU A 359 -47.54 3.03 -3.22
CA LEU A 359 -46.94 4.12 -2.44
C LEU A 359 -47.53 5.50 -2.77
N GLY A 360 -48.45 5.59 -3.74
CA GLY A 360 -49.03 6.85 -4.21
C GLY A 360 -48.04 7.75 -4.96
N LEU A 361 -46.89 7.22 -5.38
CA LEU A 361 -45.82 7.97 -6.04
C LEU A 361 -46.02 8.08 -7.56
N LEU A 362 -46.94 7.31 -8.12
CA LEU A 362 -47.29 7.29 -9.56
C LEU A 362 -48.66 7.95 -9.83
N ARG A 363 -48.81 9.23 -9.44
CA ARG A 363 -49.97 10.08 -9.78
C ARG A 363 -49.56 11.14 -10.81
N LYS A 364 -50.50 11.64 -11.65
CA LYS A 364 -50.19 12.60 -12.73
C LYS A 364 -49.38 13.83 -12.27
N ASN A 365 -49.63 14.32 -11.05
CA ASN A 365 -48.93 15.47 -10.45
C ASN A 365 -47.58 15.13 -9.77
N LYS A 366 -47.16 13.86 -9.77
CA LYS A 366 -45.91 13.37 -9.14
C LYS A 366 -44.95 12.74 -10.14
N VAL A 367 -45.37 12.54 -11.39
CA VAL A 367 -44.49 12.16 -12.50
C VAL A 367 -43.72 13.42 -12.93
N LEU A 368 -42.40 13.37 -12.83
CA LEU A 368 -41.53 14.52 -13.14
C LEU A 368 -41.32 14.67 -14.64
N MET A 369 -41.19 13.56 -15.36
CA MET A 369 -40.97 13.49 -16.80
C MET A 369 -41.12 12.03 -17.27
N THR A 370 -41.20 11.82 -18.57
CA THR A 370 -40.96 10.53 -19.21
C THR A 370 -39.55 10.51 -19.81
N ARG A 371 -38.90 9.35 -19.81
CA ARG A 371 -37.55 9.20 -20.38
C ARG A 371 -37.44 7.90 -21.15
N LYS A 372 -36.94 7.97 -22.39
CA LYS A 372 -36.51 6.80 -23.16
C LYS A 372 -35.32 6.14 -22.48
N LYS A 373 -35.42 4.84 -22.21
CA LYS A 373 -34.37 4.06 -21.55
C LYS A 373 -34.13 2.79 -22.34
N LEU A 374 -32.88 2.63 -22.81
CA LEU A 374 -32.41 1.40 -23.39
C LEU A 374 -32.17 0.37 -22.27
N SER A 375 -32.69 -0.84 -22.44
CA SER A 375 -32.49 -1.96 -21.53
C SER A 375 -32.21 -3.24 -22.31
N SER A 376 -31.91 -4.33 -21.61
CA SER A 376 -31.70 -5.65 -22.22
C SER A 376 -32.93 -6.22 -22.95
N LEU A 377 -34.10 -5.56 -22.82
CA LEU A 377 -35.36 -5.92 -23.46
C LEU A 377 -35.77 -4.94 -24.56
N GLY A 378 -34.91 -3.97 -24.92
CA GLY A 378 -35.21 -2.92 -25.91
C GLY A 378 -35.32 -1.52 -25.30
N GLU A 379 -35.78 -0.58 -26.14
CA GLU A 379 -36.00 0.82 -25.78
C GLU A 379 -37.46 1.03 -25.34
N GLU A 380 -37.64 1.61 -24.14
CA GLU A 380 -38.96 1.83 -23.56
C GLU A 380 -39.03 3.25 -22.98
N GLU A 381 -40.17 3.93 -23.17
CA GLU A 381 -40.47 5.17 -22.47
C GLU A 381 -40.97 4.89 -21.06
N ARG A 382 -40.22 5.37 -20.07
CA ARG A 382 -40.50 5.11 -18.66
C ARG A 382 -40.81 6.40 -17.90
N PRO A 383 -41.88 6.44 -17.09
CA PRO A 383 -42.11 7.54 -16.16
C PRO A 383 -40.96 7.66 -15.16
N VAL A 384 -40.61 8.89 -14.81
CA VAL A 384 -39.62 9.22 -13.79
C VAL A 384 -40.33 9.88 -12.61
N ILE A 385 -40.12 9.36 -11.41
CA ILE A 385 -40.73 9.86 -10.18
C ILE A 385 -39.66 10.30 -9.18
N ALA A 386 -40.01 11.22 -8.28
CA ALA A 386 -39.20 11.50 -7.11
C ALA A 386 -39.34 10.34 -6.10
N LEU A 387 -38.23 9.72 -5.73
CA LEU A 387 -38.16 8.64 -4.76
C LEU A 387 -37.31 9.08 -3.57
N SER A 388 -37.87 9.01 -2.37
CA SER A 388 -37.15 9.25 -1.12
C SER A 388 -37.07 7.97 -0.31
N PHE A 389 -35.88 7.56 0.10
CA PHE A 389 -35.69 6.36 0.91
C PHE A 389 -34.50 6.49 1.85
N TRP A 390 -34.49 5.70 2.91
CA TRP A 390 -33.34 5.52 3.78
C TRP A 390 -32.59 4.26 3.38
N LEU A 391 -31.28 4.40 3.14
CA LEU A 391 -30.35 3.29 2.86
C LEU A 391 -29.26 3.30 3.92
N ALA A 392 -29.16 2.20 4.68
CA ALA A 392 -28.27 2.08 5.84
C ALA A 392 -28.30 3.34 6.73
N GLY A 393 -29.48 3.91 6.99
CA GLY A 393 -29.67 5.08 7.85
C GLY A 393 -29.26 6.43 7.23
N ARG A 394 -28.95 6.52 5.94
CA ARG A 394 -28.79 7.79 5.21
C ARG A 394 -30.02 8.04 4.36
N LYS A 395 -30.62 9.23 4.46
CA LYS A 395 -31.75 9.64 3.61
C LYS A 395 -31.23 10.00 2.22
N ILE A 396 -31.84 9.42 1.19
CA ILE A 396 -31.53 9.64 -0.22
C ILE A 396 -32.81 10.11 -0.90
N VAL A 397 -32.71 11.21 -1.64
CA VAL A 397 -33.79 11.74 -2.48
C VAL A 397 -33.27 11.71 -3.91
N THR A 398 -33.94 10.95 -4.77
CA THR A 398 -33.47 10.68 -6.13
C THR A 398 -34.60 10.67 -7.15
N ARG A 399 -34.23 10.63 -8.43
CA ARG A 399 -35.15 10.42 -9.54
C ARG A 399 -35.08 8.96 -9.97
N ALA A 400 -36.12 8.20 -9.66
CA ALA A 400 -36.19 6.79 -10.01
C ALA A 400 -37.04 6.58 -11.27
N THR A 401 -36.59 5.71 -12.17
CA THR A 401 -37.42 5.26 -13.29
C THR A 401 -38.42 4.22 -12.82
N VAL A 402 -39.64 4.27 -13.36
CA VAL A 402 -40.68 3.28 -13.10
C VAL A 402 -40.70 2.27 -14.24
N SER A 403 -40.65 0.98 -13.92
CA SER A 403 -40.69 -0.10 -14.92
C SER A 403 -41.53 -1.26 -14.40
N ASP A 404 -42.10 -2.07 -15.28
CA ASP A 404 -42.68 -3.35 -14.86
C ASP A 404 -41.56 -4.31 -14.43
N ARG A 405 -41.57 -4.67 -13.14
CA ARG A 405 -40.60 -5.61 -12.55
C ARG A 405 -41.31 -6.80 -11.91
N LYS A 406 -42.57 -7.08 -12.28
CA LYS A 406 -43.41 -8.11 -11.65
C LYS A 406 -42.78 -9.50 -11.66
N LEU A 407 -42.06 -9.84 -12.73
CA LEU A 407 -41.37 -11.13 -12.92
C LEU A 407 -39.97 -11.16 -12.30
N LEU A 408 -39.42 -10.01 -11.88
CA LEU A 408 -38.09 -9.94 -11.29
C LEU A 408 -38.14 -10.21 -9.78
N ARG A 409 -37.04 -10.74 -9.23
CA ARG A 409 -36.91 -11.07 -7.80
C ARG A 409 -37.11 -9.86 -6.87
N TYR A 410 -36.74 -8.66 -7.32
CA TYR A 410 -36.77 -7.44 -6.51
C TYR A 410 -37.48 -6.29 -7.22
N GLN A 411 -38.47 -5.73 -6.53
CA GLN A 411 -39.28 -4.60 -7.00
C GLN A 411 -38.53 -3.26 -6.95
N VAL A 412 -37.44 -3.17 -6.19
CA VAL A 412 -36.60 -1.97 -6.13
C VAL A 412 -35.16 -2.31 -6.46
N LEU A 413 -34.55 -1.45 -7.27
CA LEU A 413 -33.14 -1.49 -7.63
C LEU A 413 -32.52 -0.14 -7.31
N ILE A 414 -31.39 -0.14 -6.60
CA ILE A 414 -30.60 1.06 -6.33
C ILE A 414 -29.39 1.09 -7.25
N GLY A 415 -29.29 2.12 -8.08
CA GLY A 415 -28.24 2.29 -9.08
C GLY A 415 -27.11 3.22 -8.62
N ARG A 416 -26.02 3.27 -9.39
CA ARG A 416 -24.75 3.94 -9.05
C ARG A 416 -24.87 5.37 -8.51
N ILE A 417 -25.77 6.18 -9.06
CA ILE A 417 -25.98 7.58 -8.61
C ILE A 417 -26.26 7.63 -7.10
N ASP A 418 -27.06 6.70 -6.60
CA ASP A 418 -27.55 6.68 -5.22
C ASP A 418 -26.65 5.86 -4.29
N LEU A 419 -25.58 5.25 -4.82
CA LEU A 419 -24.63 4.42 -4.08
C LEU A 419 -23.34 5.17 -3.72
N GLN A 420 -23.24 6.46 -4.07
CA GLN A 420 -22.08 7.28 -3.77
C GLN A 420 -21.85 7.38 -2.25
N GLY A 421 -20.65 7.01 -1.80
CA GLY A 421 -20.26 7.02 -0.38
C GLY A 421 -20.60 5.75 0.40
N PHE A 422 -21.14 4.71 -0.26
CA PHE A 422 -21.31 3.39 0.34
C PHE A 422 -20.27 2.39 -0.16
N LEU A 423 -19.87 1.45 0.71
CA LEU A 423 -19.11 0.27 0.32
C LEU A 423 -20.07 -0.89 0.07
N ILE A 424 -19.92 -1.61 -1.05
CA ILE A 424 -20.85 -2.68 -1.42
C ILE A 424 -20.21 -4.03 -1.16
N SER A 425 -20.82 -4.82 -0.29
CA SER A 425 -20.48 -6.22 -0.05
C SER A 425 -21.26 -7.12 -1.01
N PRO A 426 -20.61 -8.00 -1.79
CA PRO A 426 -21.29 -8.94 -2.69
C PRO A 426 -21.98 -10.09 -1.94
N THR A 427 -21.90 -10.15 -0.61
CA THR A 427 -22.54 -11.19 0.20
C THR A 427 -24.06 -11.09 0.11
N ILE A 428 -24.70 -12.23 -0.15
CA ILE A 428 -26.15 -12.41 -0.12
C ILE A 428 -26.47 -13.39 1.02
N GLU A 429 -27.22 -12.94 2.00
CA GLU A 429 -27.72 -13.81 3.08
C GLU A 429 -28.86 -14.69 2.55
N LYS A 430 -28.83 -15.98 2.91
CA LYS A 430 -29.80 -16.96 2.41
C LYS A 430 -31.25 -16.57 2.74
N GLU A 431 -31.48 -15.92 3.88
CA GLU A 431 -32.78 -15.43 4.34
C GLU A 431 -33.35 -14.30 3.47
N ASN A 432 -32.48 -13.54 2.79
CA ASN A 432 -32.86 -12.40 1.95
C ASN A 432 -33.00 -12.77 0.46
N LEU A 433 -32.83 -14.06 0.11
CA LEU A 433 -33.05 -14.56 -1.25
C LEU A 433 -34.55 -14.70 -1.51
N VAL A 434 -35.11 -13.76 -2.26
CA VAL A 434 -36.47 -13.90 -2.80
C VAL A 434 -36.41 -14.88 -3.98
N LYS A 435 -37.22 -15.96 -3.94
CA LYS A 435 -37.38 -16.88 -5.07
C LYS A 435 -37.83 -16.08 -6.29
N ALA A 436 -37.30 -16.43 -7.46
CA ALA A 436 -37.81 -15.84 -8.69
C ALA A 436 -39.29 -16.21 -8.87
N LYS A 437 -40.08 -15.30 -9.44
CA LYS A 437 -41.53 -15.45 -9.60
C LYS A 437 -41.91 -16.15 -10.91
N TRP A 438 -41.02 -16.98 -11.44
CA TRP A 438 -41.24 -17.79 -12.63
C TRP A 438 -41.27 -19.27 -12.27
#